data_AF-W6MNR7-F1
#
_entry.id   AF-W6MNR7-F1
#
_cell.length_a   1.000
_cell.length_b   1.000
_cell.length_c   1.000
_cell.angle_alpha   90.00
_cell.angle_beta   90.00
_cell.angle_gamma   90.00
#
_symmetry.space_group_name_H-M   'P 1'
#
loop_
_entity.id
_entity.type
_entity.pdbx_description
1 polymer ?
#
loop_
_entity_poly.entity_id
_entity_poly.type
_entity_poly.pdbx_seq_one_letter_code
_entity_poly.pdbx_strand_id
1 'polypeptide(L)'
;NDPLAMALKIGGGMVIQPMDPCEVVVWWGRVWLVVWWLAMFVLVATYTGNLVAVLTVPAYAARIQTLEQLALSDYIPSMTDYGSFVPEALKSSKNPTLATLGKKFFLDTDLKWIDPYKFLIGKVHDGTHALIVAVDYLIYTQHKAKITQSTYIMEDKLYKGYLCWILPRHSPYTSVISHHLTRLVEAGVLAKIIEGHKGSLMAKDSQVRGDGVLNLSHLQGAFIVLVLGLLAAAVVLVLELLC
;
A
#
# COMPACT_ATOMS: atom_id res chain seq x y z
N ASN A 1 -24.71 49.54 15.49
CA ASN A 1 -24.77 48.07 15.68
C ASN A 1 -25.07 47.43 14.34
N ASP A 2 -24.08 47.38 13.43
CA ASP A 2 -24.27 46.66 12.18
C ASP A 2 -24.10 45.16 12.43
N PRO A 3 -25.16 44.36 12.24
CA PRO A 3 -25.08 42.90 12.45
C PRO A 3 -24.10 42.25 11.48
N LEU A 4 -23.91 42.84 10.29
CA LEU A 4 -22.96 42.38 9.27
C LEU A 4 -21.51 42.51 9.74
N ALA A 5 -21.14 43.65 10.33
CA ALA A 5 -19.79 43.88 10.86
C ALA A 5 -19.47 42.93 12.02
N MET A 6 -20.47 42.60 12.85
CA MET A 6 -20.31 41.62 13.92
C MET A 6 -20.17 40.18 13.39
N ALA A 7 -20.92 39.82 12.34
CA ALA A 7 -20.77 38.52 11.68
C ALA A 7 -19.38 38.36 11.04
N LEU A 8 -18.85 39.42 10.40
CA LEU A 8 -17.53 39.43 9.78
C LEU A 8 -16.41 39.23 10.82
N LYS A 9 -16.56 39.85 12.00
CA LYS A 9 -15.66 39.69 13.15
C LYS A 9 -15.64 38.26 13.70
N ILE A 10 -16.82 37.66 13.86
CA ILE A 10 -16.94 36.25 14.29
C ILE A 10 -16.31 35.32 13.24
N GLY A 11 -16.51 35.62 11.95
CA GLY A 11 -15.89 34.91 10.83
C GLY A 11 -14.37 35.01 10.79
N GLY A 12 -13.79 36.20 11.05
CA GLY A 12 -12.34 36.40 11.13
C GLY A 12 -11.68 35.55 12.24
N GLY A 13 -12.39 35.36 13.35
CA GLY A 13 -11.98 34.45 14.42
C GLY A 13 -11.87 32.97 13.98
N MET A 14 -12.68 32.54 13.00
CA MET A 14 -12.60 31.17 12.45
C MET A 14 -11.31 30.93 11.66
N VAL A 15 -10.72 31.98 11.09
CA VAL A 15 -9.47 31.91 10.29
C VAL A 15 -8.25 32.30 11.14
N ILE A 16 -8.40 32.40 12.47
CA ILE A 16 -7.34 32.82 13.41
C ILE A 16 -6.74 34.19 13.00
N GLN A 17 -7.55 35.08 12.43
CA GLN A 17 -7.10 36.45 12.20
C GLN A 17 -7.18 37.24 13.51
N PRO A 18 -6.13 38.01 13.87
CA PRO A 18 -6.18 38.87 15.03
C PRO A 18 -7.24 39.96 14.79
N MET A 19 -8.13 40.12 15.76
CA MET A 19 -9.19 41.13 15.70
C MET A 19 -8.75 42.36 16.48
N ASP A 20 -9.00 43.56 15.95
CA ASP A 20 -8.57 44.80 16.60
C ASP A 20 -9.20 44.94 18.00
N PRO A 21 -8.38 45.00 19.07
CA PRO A 21 -8.88 45.00 20.45
C PRO A 21 -9.58 46.31 20.85
N CYS A 22 -9.46 47.37 20.04
CA CYS A 22 -9.95 48.70 20.34
C CYS A 22 -11.49 48.86 20.23
N GLU A 23 -12.20 47.95 19.57
CA GLU A 23 -13.64 48.12 19.31
C GLU A 23 -14.57 47.42 20.32
N VAL A 24 -14.05 46.59 21.21
CA VAL A 24 -14.87 45.82 22.17
C VAL A 24 -14.82 46.48 23.54
N VAL A 25 -15.77 47.38 23.77
CA VAL A 25 -15.84 48.22 24.98
C VAL A 25 -16.33 47.43 26.21
N VAL A 26 -17.08 46.35 26.00
CA VAL A 26 -17.75 45.61 27.08
C VAL A 26 -16.92 44.42 27.58
N TRP A 27 -16.75 44.31 28.90
CA TRP A 27 -15.84 43.35 29.54
C TRP A 27 -16.25 41.88 29.29
N TRP A 28 -17.55 41.56 29.33
CA TRP A 28 -18.04 40.21 29.03
C TRP A 28 -17.83 39.81 27.57
N GLY A 29 -17.87 40.77 26.64
CA GLY A 29 -17.60 40.53 25.22
C GLY A 29 -16.15 40.13 24.98
N ARG A 30 -15.21 40.69 25.76
CA ARG A 30 -13.79 40.31 25.70
C ARG A 30 -13.57 38.88 26.19
N VAL A 31 -14.22 38.50 27.29
CA VAL A 31 -14.15 37.12 27.82
C VAL A 31 -14.72 36.13 26.81
N TRP A 32 -15.87 36.44 26.21
CA TRP A 32 -16.47 35.59 25.18
C TRP A 32 -15.56 35.44 23.95
N LEU A 33 -14.94 36.53 23.48
CA LEU A 33 -14.00 36.49 22.34
C LEU A 33 -12.76 35.65 22.63
N VAL A 34 -12.21 35.71 23.85
CA VAL A 34 -11.07 34.87 24.24
C VAL A 34 -11.46 33.39 24.24
N VAL A 35 -12.63 33.06 24.79
CA VAL A 35 -13.15 31.67 24.79
C VAL A 35 -13.42 31.19 23.37
N TRP A 36 -14.03 32.04 22.53
CA TRP A 36 -14.29 31.75 21.12
C TRP A 36 -12.99 31.51 20.34
N TRP A 37 -12.00 32.38 20.53
CA TRP A 37 -10.70 32.26 19.89
C TRP A 37 -9.98 30.98 20.32
N LEU A 38 -10.01 30.64 21.62
CA LEU A 38 -9.45 29.39 22.12
C LEU A 38 -10.16 28.17 21.52
N ALA A 39 -11.50 28.21 21.39
CA ALA A 39 -12.25 27.13 20.75
C ALA A 39 -11.86 26.96 19.26
N MET A 40 -11.74 28.05 18.52
CA MET A 40 -11.29 28.01 17.11
C MET A 40 -9.84 27.51 16.99
N PHE A 41 -8.95 27.92 17.91
CA PHE A 41 -7.58 27.43 17.95
C PHE A 41 -7.53 25.90 18.10
N VAL A 42 -8.31 25.35 19.03
CA VAL A 42 -8.40 23.89 19.24
C VAL A 42 -8.97 23.19 18.00
N LEU A 43 -10.01 23.75 17.38
CA LEU A 43 -10.60 23.19 16.15
C LEU A 43 -9.63 23.18 14.97
N VAL A 44 -8.90 24.27 14.74
CA VAL A 44 -7.89 24.31 13.66
C VAL A 44 -6.71 23.39 13.96
N ALA A 45 -6.25 23.32 15.21
CA ALA A 45 -5.18 22.41 15.62
C ALA A 45 -5.57 20.93 15.40
N THR A 46 -6.80 20.56 15.77
CA THR A 46 -7.30 19.18 15.56
C THR A 46 -7.51 18.87 14.08
N TYR A 47 -8.05 19.81 13.30
CA TYR A 47 -8.21 19.64 11.85
C TYR A 47 -6.86 19.48 11.14
N THR A 48 -5.89 20.36 11.43
CA THR A 48 -4.55 20.30 10.85
C THR A 48 -3.82 19.01 11.22
N GLY A 49 -3.92 18.57 12.49
CA GLY A 49 -3.37 17.28 12.93
C GLY A 49 -3.98 16.08 12.20
N ASN A 50 -5.31 16.02 12.07
CA ASN A 50 -5.98 14.94 11.34
C ASN A 50 -5.65 14.95 9.84
N LEU A 51 -5.61 16.14 9.22
CA LEU A 51 -5.24 16.30 7.82
C LEU A 51 -3.82 15.79 7.56
N VAL A 52 -2.86 16.14 8.42
CA VAL A 52 -1.48 15.64 8.33
C VAL A 52 -1.44 14.12 8.48
N ALA A 53 -2.19 13.55 9.43
CA ALA A 53 -2.26 12.10 9.60
C ALA A 53 -2.78 11.39 8.35
N VAL A 54 -3.83 11.91 7.72
CA VAL A 54 -4.39 11.33 6.48
C VAL A 54 -3.43 11.50 5.29
N LEU A 55 -2.75 12.64 5.16
CA LEU A 55 -1.81 12.89 4.05
C LEU A 55 -0.51 12.10 4.18
N THR A 56 -0.10 11.75 5.41
CA THR A 56 1.12 10.98 5.65
C THR A 56 0.93 9.47 5.53
N VAL A 57 -0.30 8.97 5.70
CA VAL A 57 -0.61 7.55 5.52
C VAL A 57 -1.15 7.33 4.10
N PRO A 58 -0.33 6.81 3.17
CA PRO A 58 -0.83 6.45 1.85
C PRO A 58 -1.94 5.40 1.98
N ALA A 59 -3.12 5.72 1.44
CA ALA A 59 -4.23 4.79 1.35
C ALA A 59 -3.92 3.76 0.25
N TYR A 60 -3.37 2.61 0.65
CA TYR A 60 -3.24 1.47 -0.26
C TYR A 60 -4.61 0.82 -0.45
N ALA A 61 -4.93 0.42 -1.68
CA ALA A 61 -6.10 -0.41 -1.94
C ALA A 61 -6.05 -1.68 -1.08
N ALA A 62 -7.22 -2.19 -0.69
CA ALA A 62 -7.33 -3.41 0.09
C ALA A 62 -6.56 -4.55 -0.61
N ARG A 63 -5.48 -4.98 0.04
CA ARG A 63 -4.56 -5.98 -0.48
C ARG A 63 -5.15 -7.37 -0.24
N ILE A 64 -5.19 -8.21 -1.28
CA ILE A 64 -5.54 -9.64 -1.13
C ILE A 64 -4.43 -10.31 -0.32
N GLN A 65 -4.78 -10.81 0.87
CA GLN A 65 -3.83 -11.44 1.79
C GLN A 65 -4.09 -12.93 1.99
N THR A 66 -5.30 -13.42 1.69
CA THR A 66 -5.70 -14.81 1.90
C THR A 66 -6.04 -15.54 0.60
N LEU A 67 -5.90 -16.87 0.61
CA LEU A 67 -6.30 -17.72 -0.52
C LEU A 67 -7.80 -17.61 -0.84
N GLU A 68 -8.64 -17.36 0.16
CA GLU A 68 -10.09 -17.17 -0.02
C GLU A 68 -10.39 -15.90 -0.81
N GLN A 69 -9.75 -14.79 -0.44
CA GLN A 69 -9.86 -13.52 -1.18
C GLN A 69 -9.33 -13.68 -2.61
N LEU A 70 -8.24 -14.42 -2.81
CA LEU A 70 -7.71 -14.71 -4.14
C LEU A 70 -8.70 -15.53 -4.97
N ALA A 71 -9.35 -16.52 -4.38
CA ALA A 71 -10.33 -17.35 -5.08
C ALA A 71 -11.57 -16.55 -5.53
N LEU A 72 -12.00 -15.60 -4.71
CA LEU A 72 -13.12 -14.69 -5.00
C LEU A 72 -12.76 -13.61 -6.01
N SER A 73 -11.49 -13.21 -6.09
CA SER A 73 -11.01 -12.18 -7.01
C SER A 73 -11.01 -12.63 -8.48
N ASP A 74 -10.90 -11.65 -9.37
CA ASP A 74 -10.77 -11.85 -10.81
C ASP A 74 -9.33 -12.21 -11.25
N TYR A 75 -8.37 -12.22 -10.32
CA TYR A 75 -6.99 -12.58 -10.63
C TYR A 75 -6.87 -14.06 -10.93
N ILE A 76 -6.14 -14.36 -12.00
CA ILE A 76 -5.92 -15.74 -12.47
C ILE A 76 -4.66 -16.30 -11.79
N PRO A 77 -4.77 -17.30 -10.89
CA PRO A 77 -3.60 -17.94 -10.30
C PRO A 77 -2.82 -18.69 -11.40
N SER A 78 -1.51 -18.50 -11.44
CA SER A 78 -0.70 -18.92 -12.56
C SER A 78 0.68 -19.43 -12.17
N MET A 79 1.17 -20.40 -12.93
CA MET A 79 2.48 -21.05 -12.73
C MET A 79 2.98 -21.55 -14.08
N THR A 80 4.30 -21.66 -14.23
CA THR A 80 4.90 -22.31 -15.40
C THR A 80 4.84 -23.83 -15.27
N ASP A 81 4.58 -24.53 -16.38
CA ASP A 81 4.61 -25.98 -16.41
C ASP A 81 6.05 -26.50 -16.39
N TYR A 82 6.41 -27.12 -15.28
CA TYR A 82 7.65 -27.89 -15.13
C TYR A 82 7.37 -29.28 -14.55
N GLY A 83 6.15 -29.81 -14.72
CA GLY A 83 5.72 -31.07 -14.10
C GLY A 83 5.39 -30.92 -12.62
N SER A 84 4.83 -29.78 -12.22
CA SER A 84 4.43 -29.50 -10.85
C SER A 84 3.18 -30.29 -10.46
N PHE A 85 3.12 -30.79 -9.22
CA PHE A 85 1.94 -31.48 -8.67
C PHE A 85 0.77 -30.52 -8.36
N VAL A 86 1.05 -29.20 -8.31
CA VAL A 86 0.12 -28.17 -7.83
C VAL A 86 -1.20 -28.13 -8.62
N PRO A 87 -1.21 -28.15 -9.98
CA PRO A 87 -2.45 -28.06 -10.73
C PRO A 87 -3.40 -29.24 -10.47
N GLU A 88 -2.85 -30.45 -10.36
CA GLU A 88 -3.61 -31.65 -10.05
C GLU A 88 -4.12 -31.62 -8.60
N ALA A 89 -3.26 -31.25 -7.66
CA ALA A 89 -3.61 -31.17 -6.24
C ALA A 89 -4.70 -30.13 -5.96
N LEU A 90 -4.69 -28.99 -6.68
CA LEU A 90 -5.74 -27.98 -6.57
C LEU A 90 -7.09 -28.51 -7.06
N LYS A 91 -7.09 -29.23 -8.19
CA LYS A 91 -8.30 -29.85 -8.76
C LYS A 91 -8.86 -30.97 -7.88
N SER A 92 -7.98 -31.76 -7.24
CA SER A 92 -8.38 -32.87 -6.36
C SER A 92 -8.69 -32.44 -4.92
N SER A 93 -8.51 -31.16 -4.58
CA SER A 93 -8.65 -30.68 -3.20
C SER A 93 -10.10 -30.77 -2.71
N LYS A 94 -10.28 -31.20 -1.45
CA LYS A 94 -11.59 -31.21 -0.78
C LYS A 94 -12.05 -29.82 -0.35
N ASN A 95 -11.14 -28.86 -0.27
CA ASN A 95 -11.46 -27.50 0.15
C ASN A 95 -12.05 -26.71 -1.02
N PRO A 96 -13.23 -26.07 -0.87
CA PRO A 96 -13.91 -25.35 -1.95
C PRO A 96 -13.08 -24.19 -2.51
N THR A 97 -12.29 -23.51 -1.67
CA THR A 97 -11.42 -22.40 -2.08
C THR A 97 -10.32 -22.88 -3.02
N LEU A 98 -9.62 -23.94 -2.64
CA LEU A 98 -8.55 -24.54 -3.45
C LEU A 98 -9.08 -25.13 -4.76
N ALA A 99 -10.25 -25.77 -4.72
CA ALA A 99 -10.91 -26.27 -5.93
C ALA A 99 -11.30 -25.14 -6.89
N THR A 100 -11.76 -24.00 -6.36
CA THR A 100 -12.08 -22.80 -7.16
C THR A 100 -10.83 -22.21 -7.80
N LEU A 101 -9.73 -22.10 -7.04
CA LEU A 101 -8.43 -21.69 -7.58
C LEU A 101 -7.95 -22.65 -8.67
N GLY A 102 -8.09 -23.97 -8.47
CA GLY A 102 -7.75 -24.99 -9.46
C GLY A 102 -8.53 -24.90 -10.77
N LYS A 103 -9.79 -24.44 -10.73
CA LYS A 103 -10.60 -24.19 -11.94
C LYS A 103 -10.15 -22.96 -12.71
N LYS A 104 -9.75 -21.89 -12.01
CA LYS A 104 -9.21 -20.66 -12.60
C LYS A 104 -7.74 -20.78 -12.98
N PHE A 105 -7.06 -21.85 -12.58
CA PHE A 105 -5.61 -21.97 -12.67
C PHE A 105 -5.12 -21.97 -14.12
N PHE A 106 -4.22 -21.04 -14.44
CA PHE A 106 -3.55 -20.97 -15.73
C PHE A 106 -2.15 -21.58 -15.65
N LEU A 107 -1.89 -22.57 -16.48
CA LEU A 107 -0.59 -23.21 -16.58
C LEU A 107 0.09 -22.78 -17.88
N ASP A 108 1.24 -22.13 -17.76
CA ASP A 108 2.04 -21.73 -18.92
C ASP A 108 2.84 -22.92 -19.45
N THR A 109 2.45 -23.42 -20.62
CA THR A 109 3.05 -24.60 -21.27
C THR A 109 4.24 -24.26 -22.17
N ASP A 110 4.47 -22.97 -22.50
CA ASP A 110 5.61 -22.52 -23.31
C ASP A 110 6.83 -22.21 -22.41
N LEU A 111 7.39 -23.27 -21.81
CA LEU A 111 8.52 -23.15 -20.89
C LEU A 111 9.80 -22.72 -21.63
N LYS A 112 10.20 -21.46 -21.43
CA LYS A 112 11.51 -20.95 -21.85
C LYS A 112 12.54 -21.13 -20.76
N TRP A 113 13.45 -22.10 -20.92
CA TRP A 113 14.47 -22.46 -19.92
C TRP A 113 15.34 -21.30 -19.41
N ILE A 114 15.57 -20.27 -20.23
CA ILE A 114 16.42 -19.12 -19.88
C ILE A 114 15.70 -18.18 -18.89
N ASP A 115 14.38 -18.00 -19.04
CA ASP A 115 13.58 -17.16 -18.14
C ASP A 115 12.12 -17.67 -18.10
N PRO A 116 11.85 -18.71 -17.29
CA PRO A 116 10.59 -19.46 -17.34
C PRO A 116 9.39 -18.66 -16.82
N TYR A 117 9.63 -17.54 -16.13
CA TYR A 117 8.58 -16.72 -15.54
C TYR A 117 8.42 -15.36 -16.20
N LYS A 118 9.25 -15.01 -17.21
CA LYS A 118 9.22 -13.68 -17.84
C LYS A 118 7.84 -13.33 -18.42
N PHE A 119 7.18 -14.30 -19.05
CA PHE A 119 5.84 -14.11 -19.61
C PHE A 119 4.81 -13.83 -18.51
N LEU A 120 4.81 -14.66 -17.45
CA LEU A 120 3.92 -14.53 -16.31
C LEU A 120 4.16 -13.23 -15.53
N ILE A 121 5.42 -12.82 -15.35
CA ILE A 121 5.77 -11.55 -14.70
C ILE A 121 5.18 -10.36 -15.45
N GLY A 122 5.20 -10.39 -16.80
CA GLY A 122 4.51 -9.37 -17.61
C GLY A 122 3.00 -9.33 -17.32
N LYS A 123 2.35 -10.49 -17.24
CA LYS A 123 0.91 -10.59 -16.92
C LYS A 123 0.55 -10.17 -15.51
N VAL A 124 1.44 -10.40 -14.54
CA VAL A 124 1.30 -9.91 -13.17
C VAL A 124 1.43 -8.39 -13.15
N HIS A 125 2.38 -7.83 -13.90
CA HIS A 125 2.54 -6.38 -14.01
C HIS A 125 1.33 -5.71 -14.67
N ASP A 126 0.71 -6.38 -15.65
CA ASP A 126 -0.56 -5.95 -16.26
C ASP A 126 -1.77 -6.04 -15.29
N GLY A 127 -1.59 -6.60 -14.09
CA GLY A 127 -2.65 -6.72 -13.09
C GLY A 127 -3.72 -7.76 -13.42
N THR A 128 -3.39 -8.79 -14.20
CA THR A 128 -4.37 -9.81 -14.63
C THR A 128 -4.16 -11.17 -13.94
N HIS A 129 -2.92 -11.50 -13.58
CA HIS A 129 -2.55 -12.80 -13.05
C HIS A 129 -1.86 -12.69 -11.69
N ALA A 130 -2.01 -13.74 -10.87
CA ALA A 130 -1.25 -13.93 -9.65
C ALA A 130 -0.23 -15.05 -9.87
N LEU A 131 1.06 -14.77 -9.63
CA LEU A 131 2.14 -15.74 -9.84
C LEU A 131 2.37 -16.59 -8.59
N ILE A 132 2.34 -17.91 -8.75
CA ILE A 132 2.57 -18.88 -7.69
C ILE A 132 3.95 -19.51 -7.89
N VAL A 133 4.92 -19.09 -7.07
CA VAL A 133 6.28 -19.63 -7.03
C VAL A 133 6.80 -19.60 -5.59
N ALA A 134 7.93 -20.26 -5.32
CA ALA A 134 8.64 -20.14 -4.07
C ALA A 134 8.91 -18.67 -3.69
N VAL A 135 8.72 -18.35 -2.41
CA VAL A 135 8.81 -16.98 -1.88
C VAL A 135 10.16 -16.32 -2.19
N ASP A 136 11.26 -17.08 -2.06
CA ASP A 136 12.60 -16.55 -2.31
C ASP A 136 12.78 -16.13 -3.79
N TYR A 137 12.16 -16.86 -4.71
CA TYR A 137 12.16 -16.53 -6.13
C TYR A 137 11.23 -15.34 -6.45
N LEU A 138 10.08 -15.22 -5.76
CA LEU A 138 9.22 -14.03 -5.88
C LEU A 138 9.98 -12.77 -5.46
N ILE A 139 10.71 -12.81 -4.35
CA ILE A 139 11.56 -11.70 -3.90
C ILE A 139 12.61 -11.36 -4.96
N TYR A 140 13.32 -12.37 -5.45
CA TYR A 140 14.34 -12.19 -6.49
C TYR A 140 13.77 -11.57 -7.78
N THR A 141 12.63 -12.07 -8.24
CA THR A 141 12.00 -11.59 -9.48
C THR A 141 11.42 -10.19 -9.36
N GLN A 142 10.80 -9.84 -8.24
CA GLN A 142 10.34 -8.48 -7.97
C GLN A 142 11.48 -7.47 -8.09
N HIS A 143 12.62 -7.79 -7.48
CA HIS A 143 13.80 -6.93 -7.50
C HIS A 143 14.49 -6.91 -8.88
N LYS A 144 14.61 -8.07 -9.55
CA LYS A 144 15.17 -8.16 -10.91
C LYS A 144 14.36 -7.34 -11.92
N ALA A 145 13.04 -7.40 -11.84
CA ALA A 145 12.13 -6.70 -12.75
C ALA A 145 11.80 -5.25 -12.32
N LYS A 146 12.24 -4.82 -11.12
CA LYS A 146 11.95 -3.49 -10.53
C LYS A 146 10.45 -3.19 -10.42
N ILE A 147 9.64 -4.21 -10.13
CA ILE A 147 8.17 -4.11 -10.02
C ILE A 147 7.69 -4.02 -8.57
N THR A 148 8.58 -3.69 -7.64
CA THR A 148 8.37 -3.63 -6.18
C THR A 148 7.26 -2.66 -5.78
N GLN A 149 7.01 -1.60 -6.56
CA GLN A 149 5.96 -0.61 -6.28
C GLN A 149 4.57 -1.06 -6.75
N SER A 150 4.49 -1.80 -7.86
CA SER A 150 3.23 -2.24 -8.48
C SER A 150 2.75 -3.60 -7.97
N THR A 151 3.63 -4.40 -7.38
CA THR A 151 3.33 -5.78 -6.98
C THR A 151 3.67 -6.01 -5.52
N TYR A 152 3.04 -7.02 -4.92
CA TYR A 152 3.32 -7.41 -3.55
C TYR A 152 3.25 -8.93 -3.42
N ILE A 153 3.85 -9.45 -2.36
CA ILE A 153 3.80 -10.87 -2.03
C ILE A 153 2.70 -11.06 -0.98
N MET A 154 1.77 -11.98 -1.27
CA MET A 154 0.70 -12.37 -0.35
C MET A 154 1.27 -13.06 0.89
N GLU A 155 0.69 -12.81 2.07
CA GLU A 155 1.16 -13.39 3.34
C GLU A 155 0.79 -14.87 3.45
N ASP A 156 -0.44 -15.22 3.07
CA ASP A 156 -0.91 -16.60 3.07
C ASP A 156 -0.20 -17.43 1.99
N LYS A 157 0.16 -18.67 2.33
CA LYS A 157 0.96 -19.55 1.48
C LYS A 157 0.09 -20.69 0.98
N LEU A 158 0.12 -20.93 -0.33
CA LEU A 158 -0.65 -22.01 -0.93
C LEU A 158 -0.33 -23.39 -0.33
N TYR A 159 0.96 -23.68 -0.15
CA TYR A 159 1.44 -24.88 0.49
C TYR A 159 2.84 -24.65 1.05
N LYS A 160 3.25 -25.51 2.00
CA LYS A 160 4.62 -25.54 2.50
C LYS A 160 5.45 -26.45 1.59
N GLY A 161 6.44 -25.86 0.92
CA GLY A 161 7.45 -26.61 0.17
C GLY A 161 8.68 -26.88 1.04
N TYR A 162 9.31 -28.03 0.81
CA TYR A 162 10.63 -28.34 1.37
C TYR A 162 11.65 -28.38 0.23
N LEU A 163 12.81 -27.78 0.45
CA LEU A 163 13.95 -27.94 -0.44
C LEU A 163 14.69 -29.20 -0.02
N CYS A 164 14.89 -30.12 -0.97
CA CYS A 164 15.61 -31.36 -0.75
C CYS A 164 16.69 -31.54 -1.83
N TRP A 165 17.77 -32.21 -1.46
CA TRP A 165 18.71 -32.73 -2.44
C TRP A 165 18.26 -34.11 -2.89
N ILE A 166 18.22 -34.29 -4.20
CA ILE A 166 17.82 -35.53 -4.84
C ILE A 166 19.10 -36.29 -5.18
N LEU A 167 19.24 -37.50 -4.60
CA LEU A 167 20.35 -38.41 -4.87
C LEU A 167 19.83 -39.71 -5.51
N PRO A 168 20.68 -40.43 -6.27
CA PRO A 168 20.35 -41.76 -6.76
C PRO A 168 19.95 -42.70 -5.62
N ARG A 169 19.03 -43.61 -5.93
CA ARG A 169 18.55 -44.61 -4.96
C ARG A 169 19.75 -45.43 -4.43
N HIS A 170 19.81 -45.60 -3.10
CA HIS A 170 20.90 -46.31 -2.40
C HIS A 170 22.29 -45.65 -2.51
N SER A 171 22.37 -44.34 -2.75
CA SER A 171 23.64 -43.62 -2.71
C SER A 171 24.28 -43.67 -1.31
N PRO A 172 25.57 -44.08 -1.18
CA PRO A 172 26.27 -44.13 0.11
C PRO A 172 26.47 -42.74 0.74
N TYR A 173 26.39 -41.68 -0.08
CA TYR A 173 26.56 -40.30 0.37
C TYR A 173 25.32 -39.73 1.06
N THR A 174 24.16 -40.41 0.94
CA THR A 174 22.89 -39.90 1.48
C THR A 174 22.98 -39.63 2.98
N SER A 175 23.50 -40.58 3.75
CA SER A 175 23.63 -40.46 5.21
C SER A 175 24.59 -39.34 5.62
N VAL A 176 25.74 -39.27 4.95
CA VAL A 176 26.78 -38.26 5.19
C VAL A 176 26.24 -36.86 4.90
N ILE A 177 25.61 -36.68 3.74
CA ILE A 177 25.05 -35.39 3.30
C ILE A 177 23.90 -34.96 4.22
N SER A 178 22.98 -35.86 4.54
CA SER A 178 21.88 -35.56 5.46
C SER A 178 22.38 -35.14 6.83
N HIS A 179 23.39 -35.82 7.39
CA HIS A 179 23.96 -35.47 8.69
C HIS A 179 24.57 -34.06 8.69
N HIS A 180 25.38 -33.73 7.67
CA HIS A 180 26.00 -32.41 7.57
C HIS A 180 24.98 -31.29 7.28
N LEU A 181 23.96 -31.55 6.45
CA LEU A 181 22.85 -30.62 6.23
C LEU A 181 22.14 -30.28 7.53
N THR A 182 21.79 -31.30 8.33
CA THR A 182 21.14 -31.09 9.63
C THR A 182 22.00 -30.21 10.52
N ARG A 183 23.31 -30.48 10.61
CA ARG A 183 24.23 -29.63 11.39
C ARG A 183 24.31 -28.19 10.89
N LEU A 184 24.26 -27.96 9.57
CA LEU A 184 24.26 -26.60 9.00
C LEU A 184 22.96 -25.84 9.32
N VAL A 185 21.83 -26.55 9.38
CA VAL A 185 20.54 -25.99 9.79
C VAL A 185 20.54 -25.70 11.29
N GLU A 186 20.94 -26.65 12.12
CA GLU A 186 21.01 -26.52 13.58
C GLU A 186 21.99 -25.42 14.02
N ALA A 187 23.13 -25.28 13.34
CA ALA A 187 24.09 -24.22 13.59
C ALA A 187 23.62 -22.84 13.08
N GLY A 188 22.47 -22.74 12.42
CA GLY A 188 21.93 -21.49 11.88
C GLY A 188 22.70 -20.93 10.67
N VAL A 189 23.67 -21.67 10.12
CA VAL A 189 24.49 -21.23 8.98
C VAL A 189 23.60 -21.00 7.76
N LEU A 190 22.65 -21.90 7.51
CA LEU A 190 21.72 -21.76 6.38
C LEU A 190 20.82 -20.54 6.53
N ALA A 191 20.30 -20.29 7.73
CA ALA A 191 19.48 -19.10 8.01
C ALA A 191 20.26 -17.81 7.75
N LYS A 192 21.52 -17.74 8.21
CA LYS A 192 22.41 -16.60 7.98
C LYS A 192 22.70 -16.37 6.49
N ILE A 193 22.92 -17.44 5.71
CA ILE A 193 23.14 -17.33 4.26
C ILE A 193 21.89 -16.80 3.57
N ILE A 194 20.71 -17.32 3.90
CA ILE A 194 19.44 -16.88 3.33
C ILE A 194 19.18 -15.41 3.68
N GLU A 195 19.37 -15.03 4.94
CA GLU A 195 19.16 -13.66 5.40
C GLU A 195 20.15 -12.69 4.74
N GLY A 196 21.43 -13.07 4.63
CA GLY A 196 22.43 -12.26 3.92
C GLY A 196 22.08 -12.07 2.44
N HIS A 197 21.60 -13.12 1.77
CA HIS A 197 21.17 -13.03 0.37
C HIS A 197 19.92 -12.16 0.21
N LYS A 198 18.92 -12.33 1.08
CA LYS A 198 17.71 -11.48 1.11
C LYS A 198 18.05 -10.03 1.39
N GLY A 199 18.90 -9.76 2.38
CA GLY A 199 19.35 -8.42 2.74
C GLY A 199 20.08 -7.73 1.59
N SER A 200 20.93 -8.44 0.86
CA SER A 200 21.60 -7.89 -0.33
C SER A 200 20.65 -7.55 -1.48
N LEU A 201 19.53 -8.28 -1.61
CA LEU A 201 18.50 -8.00 -2.61
C LEU A 201 17.62 -6.82 -2.18
N MET A 202 17.21 -6.78 -0.91
CA MET A 202 16.35 -5.71 -0.38
C MET A 202 17.10 -4.38 -0.16
N ALA A 203 18.42 -4.41 0.08
CA ALA A 203 19.20 -3.19 0.30
C ALA A 203 19.35 -2.31 -0.95
N LYS A 204 19.10 -2.85 -2.16
CA LYS A 204 19.17 -2.09 -3.41
C LYS A 204 17.89 -1.32 -3.73
N ASP A 205 16.74 -1.81 -3.30
CA ASP A 205 15.49 -1.06 -3.29
C ASP A 205 15.33 -0.45 -1.90
N SER A 206 16.05 0.65 -1.68
CA SER A 206 15.82 1.57 -0.57
C SER A 206 14.34 1.64 -0.26
N GLN A 207 14.01 1.40 1.03
CA GLN A 207 12.71 1.59 1.64
C GLN A 207 11.80 2.42 0.75
N VAL A 208 10.69 1.84 0.31
CA VAL A 208 9.56 2.58 -0.23
C VAL A 208 9.08 3.51 0.89
N ARG A 209 9.81 4.61 1.09
CA ARG A 209 9.27 5.86 1.60
C ARG A 209 8.21 6.16 0.57
N GLY A 210 6.95 5.90 0.94
CA GLY A 210 5.83 6.51 0.24
C GLY A 210 6.21 7.96 0.04
N ASP A 211 6.25 8.37 -1.22
CA ASP A 211 6.84 9.62 -1.63
C ASP A 211 6.18 10.72 -0.79
N GLY A 212 6.86 11.18 0.25
CA GLY A 212 6.33 12.16 1.20
C GLY A 212 6.19 13.55 0.57
N VAL A 213 6.35 13.61 -0.74
CA VAL A 213 6.22 14.78 -1.57
C VAL A 213 4.72 14.96 -1.82
N LEU A 214 4.14 15.97 -1.17
CA LEU A 214 2.79 16.41 -1.44
C LEU A 214 2.66 16.72 -2.93
N ASN A 215 1.99 15.84 -3.67
CA ASN A 215 1.60 16.11 -5.05
C ASN A 215 0.50 17.18 -5.12
N LEU A 216 0.51 17.97 -6.20
CA LEU A 216 -0.48 19.02 -6.47
C LEU A 216 -1.93 18.49 -6.42
N SER A 217 -2.13 17.22 -6.75
CA SER A 217 -3.41 16.51 -6.65
C SER A 217 -4.00 16.53 -5.25
N HIS A 218 -3.17 16.51 -4.19
CA HIS A 218 -3.64 16.55 -2.81
C HIS A 218 -4.11 17.95 -2.39
N LEU A 219 -3.64 19.02 -3.06
CA LEU A 219 -3.98 20.42 -2.74
C LEU A 219 -5.00 21.03 -3.71
N GLN A 220 -5.41 20.30 -4.75
CA GLN A 220 -6.31 20.80 -5.80
C GLN A 220 -7.65 21.32 -5.24
N GLY A 221 -8.21 20.66 -4.23
CA GLY A 221 -9.46 21.09 -3.59
C GLY A 221 -9.38 22.49 -2.99
N ALA A 222 -8.25 22.83 -2.33
CA ALA A 222 -8.06 24.15 -1.74
C ALA A 222 -8.00 25.25 -2.81
N PHE A 223 -7.35 24.99 -3.95
CA PHE A 223 -7.29 25.95 -5.06
C PHE A 223 -8.66 26.16 -5.72
N ILE A 224 -9.46 25.10 -5.89
CA ILE A 224 -10.82 25.22 -6.45
C ILE A 224 -11.70 26.11 -5.55
N VAL A 225 -11.66 25.90 -4.24
CA VAL A 225 -12.42 26.73 -3.28
C VAL A 225 -11.97 28.20 -3.34
N LEU A 226 -10.66 28.46 -3.45
CA LEU A 226 -10.13 29.82 -3.56
C LEU A 226 -10.64 30.52 -4.83
N VAL A 227 -10.60 29.84 -5.98
CA VAL A 227 -11.11 30.41 -7.25
C VAL A 227 -12.61 30.68 -7.18
N LEU A 228 -13.40 29.74 -6.64
CA LEU A 228 -14.84 29.94 -6.47
C LEU A 228 -15.16 31.11 -5.52
N GLY A 229 -14.40 31.27 -4.43
CA GLY A 229 -14.54 32.38 -3.51
C GLY A 229 -14.23 33.73 -4.17
N LEU A 230 -13.16 33.81 -4.96
CA LEU A 230 -12.81 35.01 -5.71
C LEU A 230 -13.87 35.37 -6.77
N LEU A 231 -14.41 34.38 -7.48
CA LEU A 231 -15.48 34.60 -8.45
C LEU A 231 -16.75 35.10 -7.78
N ALA A 232 -17.16 34.49 -6.66
CA ALA A 232 -18.33 34.94 -5.91
C ALA A 232 -18.14 36.38 -5.39
N ALA A 233 -16.97 36.70 -4.85
CA ALA A 233 -16.65 38.06 -4.39
C ALA A 233 -16.67 39.08 -5.54
N ALA A 234 -16.12 38.72 -6.71
CA ALA A 234 -16.15 39.58 -7.89
C ALA A 234 -17.59 39.82 -8.38
N VAL A 235 -18.46 38.80 -8.36
CA VAL A 235 -19.88 38.94 -8.71
C VAL A 235 -20.59 39.87 -7.74
N VAL A 236 -20.38 39.71 -6.43
CA VAL A 236 -20.98 40.61 -5.42
C VAL A 236 -20.52 42.04 -5.62
N LEU A 237 -19.23 42.26 -5.87
CA LEU A 237 -18.68 43.60 -6.12
C LEU A 237 -19.28 44.25 -7.38
N VAL A 238 -19.47 43.47 -8.46
CA VAL A 238 -20.11 43.97 -9.69
C VAL A 238 -21.58 44.31 -9.44
N LEU A 239 -22.30 43.52 -8.64
CA LEU A 239 -23.69 43.81 -8.27
C LEU A 239 -23.81 45.06 -7.39
N GLU A 240 -22.90 45.26 -6.43
CA GLU A 240 -22.86 46.49 -5.62
C GLU A 240 -22.55 47.73 -6.45
N LEU A 241 -21.78 47.60 -7.54
CA LEU A 241 -21.45 48.71 -8.45
C LEU A 241 -22.57 49.06 -9.44
N LEU A 242 -23.48 48.12 -9.70
CA LEU A 242 -24.61 48.29 -10.61
C LEU A 242 -25.89 48.78 -9.91
N CYS A 243 -25.99 48.56 -8.59
CA CYS A 243 -27.04 49.12 -7.73
C CYS A 243 -26.66 50.52 -7.23
#